data_AF-A0AAF0WPZ5-F1
#
_entry.id   AF-A0AAF0WPZ5-F1
#
_cell.length_a   1.000
_cell.length_b   1.000
_cell.length_c   1.000
_cell.angle_alpha   90.00
_cell.angle_beta   90.00
_cell.angle_gamma   90.00
#
_symmetry.space_group_name_H-M   'P 1'
#
loop_
_entity.id
_entity.type
_entity.pdbx_description
1 polymer ?
#
loop_
_entity_poly.entity_id
_entity_poly.type
_entity_poly.pdbx_seq_one_letter_code
_entity_poly.pdbx_strand_id
1 'polypeptide(L)'
;MSDSKSSSSSVRNPFGTINNSFTTHKHFNSELEYCYNGIKCKCDLLAPCQEAWREGTMDPGRRFFGCSQYKDASKKCNFFVWADPPYTERAREVVQHLKTKLRVKEDQLEKAMAELRFVEKKMVVLNEECMLLRKKNDELTASIHIKTDGSKMKKLVLLMIIAWVVFRFFK
;
A
#
# COMPACT_ATOMS: atom_id res chain seq x y z
N MET A 1 -14.27 45.62 18.25
CA MET A 1 -14.19 45.82 16.78
C MET A 1 -12.78 45.45 16.35
N SER A 2 -12.55 44.31 15.70
CA SER A 2 -12.50 44.17 14.22
C SER A 2 -11.45 45.12 13.61
N ASP A 3 -10.37 44.69 12.96
CA ASP A 3 -10.31 43.69 11.91
C ASP A 3 -8.95 42.96 11.79
N SER A 4 -9.08 41.69 11.45
CA SER A 4 -8.09 40.69 11.09
C SER A 4 -7.52 40.88 9.68
N LYS A 5 -6.18 40.83 9.53
CA LYS A 5 -5.51 40.52 8.26
C LYS A 5 -4.85 39.15 8.37
N SER A 6 -5.58 38.13 7.93
CA SER A 6 -5.09 36.77 7.74
C SER A 6 -4.35 36.66 6.41
N SER A 7 -3.02 36.57 6.45
CA SER A 7 -2.19 36.21 5.30
C SER A 7 -2.07 34.69 5.25
N SER A 8 -3.01 34.04 4.58
CA SER A 8 -3.03 32.58 4.39
C SER A 8 -2.31 32.22 3.09
N SER A 9 -1.07 31.78 3.21
CA SER A 9 -0.25 31.18 2.14
C SER A 9 -0.84 29.83 1.72
N SER A 10 -1.38 29.78 0.50
CA SER A 10 -1.87 28.54 -0.13
C SER A 10 -0.70 27.64 -0.52
N VAL A 11 -0.37 26.68 0.37
CA VAL A 11 0.51 25.56 0.07
C VAL A 11 -0.29 24.53 -0.73
N ARG A 12 0.01 24.37 -2.02
CA ARG A 12 -0.56 23.31 -2.85
C ARG A 12 0.06 21.96 -2.48
N ASN A 13 -0.76 21.08 -1.92
CA ASN A 13 -0.41 19.71 -1.58
C ASN A 13 -0.51 18.80 -2.84
N PRO A 14 0.52 18.05 -3.25
CA PRO A 14 0.55 17.38 -4.56
C PRO A 14 0.07 15.92 -4.55
N PHE A 15 -0.59 15.44 -3.50
CA PHE A 15 -1.05 14.04 -3.42
C PHE A 15 -2.55 13.96 -3.15
N GLY A 16 -3.32 13.86 -4.23
CA GLY A 16 -4.74 13.53 -4.22
C GLY A 16 -4.96 12.04 -4.50
N THR A 17 -5.62 11.38 -3.57
CA THR A 17 -6.04 9.98 -3.53
C THR A 17 -6.67 9.48 -4.83
N ILE A 18 -6.13 8.38 -5.39
CA ILE A 18 -6.74 7.66 -6.52
C ILE A 18 -7.83 6.74 -5.98
N ASN A 19 -9.09 7.15 -6.14
CA ASN A 19 -10.24 6.27 -5.94
C ASN A 19 -10.43 5.40 -7.19
N ASN A 20 -10.02 4.13 -7.11
CA ASN A 20 -10.35 3.11 -8.10
C ASN A 20 -11.85 2.82 -8.04
N SER A 21 -12.59 3.37 -8.98
CA SER A 21 -13.97 2.96 -9.28
C SER A 21 -14.03 2.52 -10.73
N PHE A 22 -14.04 1.20 -10.94
CA PHE A 22 -14.37 0.57 -12.22
C PHE A 22 -15.81 0.96 -12.57
N THR A 23 -15.95 2.06 -13.31
CA THR A 23 -17.21 2.46 -13.91
C THR A 23 -17.04 2.40 -15.42
N THR A 24 -17.75 1.45 -16.01
CA THR A 24 -17.95 1.29 -17.45
C THR A 24 -18.76 2.47 -17.99
N HIS A 25 -18.15 3.64 -18.10
CA HIS A 25 -18.77 4.78 -18.78
C HIS A 25 -18.70 4.58 -20.30
N LYS A 26 -19.72 3.90 -20.82
CA LYS A 26 -20.27 4.18 -22.15
C LYS A 26 -20.82 5.61 -22.13
N HIS A 27 -19.96 6.60 -22.24
CA HIS A 27 -20.32 7.94 -22.68
C HIS A 27 -19.46 8.29 -23.87
N PHE A 28 -20.08 8.10 -25.03
CA PHE A 28 -19.60 8.41 -26.35
C PHE A 28 -19.49 9.95 -26.44
N ASN A 29 -18.35 10.52 -26.04
CA ASN A 29 -18.04 11.91 -26.29
C ASN A 29 -17.78 12.08 -27.79
N SER A 30 -18.78 12.65 -28.45
CA SER A 30 -18.95 12.92 -29.88
C SER A 30 -17.91 13.88 -30.50
N GLU A 31 -16.75 14.07 -29.90
CA GLU A 31 -15.75 15.06 -30.35
C GLU A 31 -14.34 14.48 -30.55
N LEU A 32 -14.19 13.16 -30.45
CA LEU A 32 -13.02 12.37 -30.88
C LEU A 32 -13.34 11.40 -32.03
N GLU A 33 -14.48 11.58 -32.71
CA GLU A 33 -14.93 10.75 -33.82
C GLU A 33 -14.17 11.06 -35.13
N TYR A 34 -12.85 10.83 -35.12
CA TYR A 34 -12.08 10.69 -36.36
C TYR A 34 -11.11 9.51 -36.20
N CYS A 35 -11.63 8.31 -36.38
CA CYS A 35 -10.81 7.21 -36.87
C CYS A 35 -11.56 6.50 -38.00
N TYR A 36 -11.63 7.18 -39.13
CA TYR A 36 -11.93 6.65 -40.46
C TYR A 36 -13.21 5.80 -40.59
N ASN A 37 -14.35 6.48 -40.52
CA ASN A 37 -15.62 5.95 -41.02
C ASN A 37 -15.47 5.64 -42.52
N GLY A 38 -15.31 4.37 -42.89
CA GLY A 38 -15.33 3.92 -44.29
C GLY A 38 -14.25 2.94 -44.73
N ILE A 39 -13.29 2.57 -43.89
CA ILE A 39 -12.33 1.52 -44.28
C ILE A 39 -13.05 0.18 -44.34
N LYS A 40 -13.03 -0.44 -45.52
CA LYS A 40 -13.59 -1.76 -45.77
C LYS A 40 -12.49 -2.79 -45.90
N CYS A 41 -12.76 -4.00 -45.42
CA CYS A 41 -11.90 -5.15 -45.65
C CYS A 41 -12.16 -5.75 -47.04
N LYS A 42 -11.42 -6.81 -47.40
CA LYS A 42 -11.59 -7.51 -48.70
C LYS A 42 -12.92 -8.27 -48.83
N CYS A 43 -13.73 -8.34 -47.76
CA CYS A 43 -15.09 -8.89 -47.80
C CYS A 43 -16.15 -7.79 -48.07
N ASP A 44 -15.72 -6.56 -48.38
CA ASP A 44 -16.56 -5.35 -48.51
C ASP A 44 -17.34 -4.95 -47.24
N LEU A 45 -16.96 -5.52 -46.10
CA LEU A 45 -17.49 -5.17 -44.79
C LEU A 45 -16.63 -4.07 -44.15
N LEU A 46 -17.26 -3.23 -43.34
CA LEU A 46 -16.54 -2.24 -42.52
C LEU A 46 -15.53 -2.95 -41.61
N ALA A 47 -14.30 -2.45 -41.63
CA ALA A 47 -13.23 -2.90 -40.77
C ALA A 47 -13.28 -2.10 -39.46
N PRO A 48 -13.55 -2.72 -38.29
CA PRO A 48 -13.49 -2.01 -37.02
C PRO A 48 -12.07 -1.54 -36.69
N CYS A 49 -11.97 -0.37 -36.06
CA CYS A 49 -10.74 0.11 -35.43
C CYS A 49 -10.56 -0.58 -34.08
N GLN A 50 -9.41 -1.20 -33.84
CA GLN A 50 -9.08 -1.97 -32.64
C GLN A 50 -7.72 -1.55 -32.11
N GLU A 51 -7.50 -1.64 -30.81
CA GLU A 51 -6.20 -1.38 -30.18
C GLU A 51 -5.36 -2.66 -30.07
N ALA A 52 -4.07 -2.57 -30.40
CA ALA A 52 -3.12 -3.66 -30.26
C ALA A 52 -2.61 -3.75 -28.82
N TRP A 53 -3.09 -4.73 -28.06
CA TRP A 53 -2.62 -5.02 -26.70
C TRP A 53 -1.91 -6.38 -26.65
N ARG A 54 -0.77 -6.50 -27.35
CA ARG A 54 0.08 -7.69 -27.24
C ARG A 54 1.32 -7.38 -26.40
N GLU A 55 1.42 -8.03 -25.24
CA GLU A 55 2.63 -7.98 -24.42
C GLU A 55 3.85 -8.45 -25.22
N GLY A 56 4.99 -7.79 -25.04
CA GLY A 56 6.22 -8.08 -25.80
C GLY A 56 6.27 -7.54 -27.23
N THR A 57 5.27 -6.78 -27.69
CA THR A 57 5.37 -5.99 -28.93
C THR A 57 5.74 -4.54 -28.63
N MET A 58 6.36 -3.88 -29.60
CA MET A 58 6.78 -2.47 -29.52
C MET A 58 5.65 -1.48 -29.82
N ASP A 59 4.43 -1.97 -30.08
CA ASP A 59 3.27 -1.15 -30.44
C ASP A 59 2.05 -1.33 -29.50
N PRO A 60 2.21 -1.40 -28.16
CA PRO A 60 1.07 -1.56 -27.26
C PRO A 60 0.21 -0.28 -27.25
N GLY A 61 -1.10 -0.45 -27.41
CA GLY A 61 -2.07 0.64 -27.47
C GLY A 61 -2.21 1.30 -28.85
N ARG A 62 -1.46 0.86 -29.87
CA ARG A 62 -1.56 1.38 -31.24
C ARG A 62 -2.82 0.85 -31.92
N ARG A 63 -3.57 1.69 -32.63
CA ARG A 63 -4.82 1.25 -33.29
C ARG A 63 -4.59 0.70 -34.69
N PHE A 64 -5.38 -0.31 -35.08
CA PHE A 64 -5.39 -0.94 -36.39
C PHE A 64 -6.82 -1.23 -36.86
N PHE A 65 -7.02 -1.34 -38.18
CA PHE A 65 -8.25 -1.83 -38.78
C PHE A 65 -8.10 -3.29 -39.17
N GLY A 66 -9.03 -4.14 -38.72
CA GLY A 66 -9.04 -5.58 -38.99
C GLY A 66 -10.32 -6.04 -39.70
N CYS A 67 -10.29 -7.20 -40.34
CA CYS A 67 -11.52 -7.82 -40.85
C CYS A 67 -12.51 -8.07 -39.69
N SER A 68 -13.76 -7.61 -39.80
CA SER A 68 -14.80 -7.87 -38.78
C SER A 68 -15.09 -9.37 -38.57
N GLN A 69 -14.84 -10.19 -39.60
CA GLN A 69 -15.02 -11.65 -39.57
C GLN A 69 -13.74 -12.41 -39.19
N TYR A 70 -12.71 -11.75 -38.63
CA TYR A 70 -11.40 -12.37 -38.34
C TYR A 70 -11.45 -13.66 -37.49
N LYS A 71 -12.52 -13.87 -36.71
CA LYS A 71 -12.72 -15.07 -35.87
C LYS A 71 -13.22 -16.29 -36.64
N ASP A 72 -13.88 -16.08 -37.78
CA ASP A 72 -14.41 -17.17 -38.60
C ASP A 72 -13.34 -17.58 -39.62
N ALA A 73 -12.76 -18.78 -39.46
CA ALA A 73 -11.70 -19.26 -40.33
C ALA A 73 -12.13 -19.40 -41.80
N SER A 74 -13.41 -19.62 -42.07
CA SER A 74 -13.96 -19.80 -43.42
C SER A 74 -14.26 -18.49 -44.13
N LYS A 75 -14.46 -17.39 -43.39
CA LYS A 75 -14.87 -16.09 -43.95
C LYS A 75 -13.87 -14.96 -43.75
N LYS A 76 -12.85 -15.15 -42.90
CA LYS A 76 -11.81 -14.14 -42.67
C LYS A 76 -11.01 -13.89 -43.95
N CYS A 77 -10.74 -12.63 -44.24
CA CYS A 77 -9.89 -12.22 -45.37
C CYS A 77 -8.48 -11.75 -44.97
N ASN A 78 -8.14 -11.86 -43.68
CA ASN A 78 -6.87 -11.42 -43.10
C ASN A 78 -6.52 -9.95 -43.40
N PHE A 79 -7.53 -9.11 -43.64
CA PHE A 79 -7.33 -7.66 -43.77
C PHE A 79 -6.79 -7.09 -42.46
N PHE A 80 -5.70 -6.32 -42.57
CA PHE A 80 -5.04 -5.64 -41.47
C PHE A 80 -4.33 -4.39 -42.00
N VAL A 81 -4.54 -3.25 -41.36
CA VAL A 81 -3.79 -2.02 -41.62
C VAL A 81 -3.69 -1.19 -40.34
N TRP A 82 -2.56 -0.56 -40.09
CA TRP A 82 -2.41 0.33 -38.94
C TRP A 82 -3.17 1.64 -39.15
N ALA A 83 -3.93 2.06 -38.13
CA ALA A 83 -4.65 3.34 -38.12
C ALA A 83 -3.73 4.48 -37.68
N ASP A 84 -2.95 4.24 -36.63
CA ASP A 84 -1.97 5.18 -36.12
C ASP A 84 -0.59 4.94 -36.78
N PRO A 85 0.26 5.97 -36.96
CA PRO A 85 1.65 5.78 -37.37
C PRO A 85 2.44 4.96 -36.33
N PRO A 86 3.57 4.34 -36.70
CA PRO A 86 4.42 3.66 -35.74
C PRO A 86 4.94 4.65 -34.71
N TYR A 87 5.20 4.18 -33.49
CA TYR A 87 5.84 5.01 -32.48
C TYR A 87 7.25 5.42 -32.93
N THR A 88 7.63 6.64 -32.56
CA THR A 88 9.02 7.10 -32.73
C THR A 88 9.97 6.24 -31.89
N GLU A 89 11.23 6.14 -32.31
CA GLU A 89 12.25 5.39 -31.55
C GLU A 89 12.33 5.88 -30.10
N ARG A 90 12.36 7.19 -29.91
CA ARG A 90 12.35 7.81 -28.58
C ARG A 90 11.14 7.38 -27.74
N ALA A 91 9.94 7.34 -28.32
CA ALA A 91 8.74 6.93 -27.59
C ALA A 91 8.86 5.46 -27.13
N ARG A 92 9.39 4.59 -28.00
CA ARG A 92 9.63 3.18 -27.69
C ARG A 92 10.66 3.00 -26.56
N GLU A 93 11.78 3.70 -26.64
CA GLU A 93 12.82 3.72 -25.60
C GLU A 93 12.26 4.17 -24.24
N VAL A 94 11.47 5.25 -24.23
CA VAL A 94 10.84 5.78 -23.01
C VAL A 94 9.87 4.75 -22.43
N VAL A 95 9.00 4.14 -23.24
CA VAL A 95 8.06 3.10 -22.76
C VAL A 95 8.82 1.91 -22.19
N GLN A 96 9.88 1.44 -22.84
CA GLN A 96 10.69 0.32 -22.36
C GLN A 96 11.42 0.66 -21.04
N HIS A 97 11.96 1.87 -20.93
CA HIS A 97 12.59 2.36 -19.70
C HIS A 97 11.59 2.43 -18.55
N LEU A 98 10.39 2.96 -18.81
CA LEU A 98 9.32 3.04 -17.82
C LEU A 98 8.85 1.65 -17.38
N LYS A 99 8.68 0.69 -18.30
CA LYS A 99 8.38 -0.71 -17.97
C LYS A 99 9.45 -1.32 -17.07
N THR A 100 10.73 -1.10 -17.37
CA THR A 100 11.84 -1.59 -16.54
C THR A 100 11.79 -0.98 -15.15
N LYS A 101 11.56 0.34 -15.05
CA LYS A 101 11.42 1.03 -13.75
C LYS A 101 10.23 0.52 -12.95
N LEU A 102 9.09 0.25 -13.59
CA LEU A 102 7.92 -0.32 -12.93
C LEU A 102 8.23 -1.69 -12.33
N ARG A 103 8.87 -2.58 -13.08
CA ARG A 103 9.30 -3.89 -12.56
C ARG A 103 10.22 -3.78 -11.35
N VAL A 104 11.22 -2.90 -11.41
CA VAL A 104 12.11 -2.64 -10.27
C VAL A 104 11.32 -2.13 -9.06
N LYS A 105 10.31 -1.28 -9.28
CA LYS A 105 9.47 -0.75 -8.20
C LYS A 105 8.55 -1.81 -7.62
N GLU A 106 8.01 -2.70 -8.43
CA GLU A 106 7.22 -3.86 -8.00
C GLU A 106 8.07 -4.80 -7.14
N ASP A 107 9.29 -5.13 -7.57
CA ASP A 107 10.24 -5.95 -6.80
C ASP A 107 10.62 -5.28 -5.47
N GLN A 108 10.84 -3.96 -5.48
CA GLN A 108 11.13 -3.18 -4.26
C GLN A 108 9.95 -3.22 -3.29
N LEU A 109 8.73 -3.09 -3.81
CA LEU A 109 7.51 -3.14 -3.01
C LEU A 109 7.34 -4.53 -2.37
N GLU A 110 7.56 -5.60 -3.13
CA GLU A 110 7.47 -6.98 -2.61
C GLU A 110 8.48 -7.22 -1.47
N LYS A 111 9.72 -6.77 -1.64
CA LYS A 111 10.76 -6.85 -0.60
C LYS A 111 10.38 -6.06 0.65
N ALA A 112 9.93 -4.82 0.49
CA ALA A 112 9.50 -3.99 1.63
C ALA A 112 8.31 -4.62 2.37
N MET A 113 7.35 -5.20 1.65
CA MET A 113 6.24 -5.94 2.25
C MET A 113 6.72 -7.18 3.02
N ALA A 114 7.71 -7.90 2.50
CA ALA A 114 8.30 -9.05 3.20
C ALA A 114 9.02 -8.64 4.48
N GLU A 115 9.78 -7.54 4.44
CA GLU A 115 10.44 -6.96 5.62
C GLU A 115 9.43 -6.50 6.68
N LEU A 116 8.35 -5.83 6.28
CA LEU A 116 7.27 -5.43 7.19
C LEU A 116 6.64 -6.63 7.88
N ARG A 117 6.31 -7.70 7.14
CA ARG A 117 5.78 -8.95 7.73
C ARG A 117 6.76 -9.58 8.72
N PHE A 118 8.05 -9.49 8.46
CA PHE A 118 9.07 -10.01 9.37
C PHE A 118 9.19 -9.18 10.66
N VAL A 119 9.20 -7.85 10.53
CA VAL A 119 9.20 -6.94 11.68
C VAL A 119 7.94 -7.11 12.53
N GLU A 120 6.78 -7.26 11.90
CA GLU A 120 5.51 -7.52 12.59
C GLU A 120 5.57 -8.78 13.45
N LYS A 121 6.08 -9.90 12.90
CA LYS A 121 6.27 -11.14 13.68
C LYS A 121 7.22 -10.95 14.85
N LYS A 122 8.34 -10.24 14.66
CA LYS A 122 9.27 -9.91 15.76
C LYS A 122 8.61 -9.06 16.84
N MET A 123 7.77 -8.11 16.45
CA MET A 123 7.05 -7.24 17.38
C MET A 123 6.06 -8.03 18.25
N VAL A 124 5.37 -9.03 17.70
CA VAL A 124 4.49 -9.92 18.47
C VAL A 124 5.26 -10.70 19.53
N VAL A 125 6.37 -11.34 19.16
CA VAL A 125 7.22 -12.09 20.10
C VAL A 125 7.75 -11.17 21.20
N LEU A 126 8.30 -10.01 20.81
CA LEU A 126 8.82 -9.04 21.77
C LEU A 126 7.71 -8.52 22.70
N ASN A 127 6.49 -8.35 22.21
CA ASN A 127 5.34 -7.94 23.01
C ASN A 127 4.96 -9.00 24.04
N GLU A 128 4.96 -10.29 23.67
CA GLU A 128 4.74 -11.40 24.59
C GLU A 128 5.82 -11.46 25.69
N GLU A 129 7.10 -11.34 25.31
CA GLU A 129 8.21 -11.26 26.26
C GLU A 129 8.07 -10.07 27.23
N CYS A 130 7.69 -8.90 26.72
CA CYS A 130 7.43 -7.72 27.55
C CYS A 130 6.28 -7.95 28.53
N MET A 131 5.22 -8.66 28.13
CA MET A 131 4.11 -9.00 29.03
C MET A 131 4.57 -9.93 30.17
N LEU A 132 5.39 -10.94 29.86
CA LEU A 132 5.93 -11.85 30.87
C LEU A 132 6.84 -11.14 31.86
N LEU A 133 7.71 -10.26 31.37
CA LEU A 133 8.60 -9.47 32.21
C LEU A 133 7.83 -8.51 33.13
N ARG A 134 6.76 -7.88 32.63
CA ARG A 134 5.87 -7.04 33.46
C ARG A 134 5.24 -7.84 34.60
N LYS A 135 4.66 -9.01 34.30
CA LYS A 135 4.07 -9.88 35.32
C LYS A 135 5.09 -10.29 36.39
N LYS A 136 6.31 -10.66 35.97
CA LYS A 136 7.38 -11.03 36.90
C LYS A 136 7.84 -9.86 37.77
N ASN A 137 7.88 -8.64 37.22
CA ASN A 137 8.16 -7.43 37.99
C ASN A 137 7.07 -7.16 39.04
N ASP A 138 5.80 -7.35 38.70
CA ASP A 138 4.68 -7.18 39.64
C ASP A 138 4.76 -8.21 40.79
N GLU A 139 5.02 -9.48 40.49
CA GLU A 139 5.20 -10.56 41.48
C GLU A 139 6.40 -10.32 42.41
N LEU A 140 7.53 -9.87 41.84
CA LEU A 140 8.72 -9.53 42.61
C LEU A 140 8.46 -8.33 43.53
N THR A 141 7.76 -7.32 43.02
CA THR A 141 7.39 -6.11 43.78
C THR A 141 6.49 -6.46 44.96
N ALA A 142 5.48 -7.32 44.76
CA ALA A 142 4.64 -7.83 45.85
C ALA A 142 5.45 -8.61 46.89
N SER A 143 6.39 -9.46 46.45
CA SER A 143 7.26 -10.23 47.33
C SER A 143 8.17 -9.34 48.19
N ILE A 144 8.71 -8.26 47.60
CA ILE A 144 9.52 -7.27 48.32
C ILE A 144 8.67 -6.53 49.35
N HIS A 145 7.43 -6.16 49.00
CA HIS A 145 6.52 -5.48 49.92
C HIS A 145 6.24 -6.34 51.16
N ILE A 146 5.88 -7.61 50.98
CA ILE A 146 5.61 -8.57 52.08
C ILE A 146 6.85 -8.75 52.97
N LYS A 147 8.04 -8.94 52.38
CA LYS A 147 9.29 -9.10 53.16
C LYS A 147 9.63 -7.83 53.95
N THR A 148 9.43 -6.67 53.34
CA THR A 148 9.66 -5.37 53.96
C THR A 148 8.73 -5.18 55.16
N ASP A 149 7.45 -5.50 55.02
CA ASP A 149 6.48 -5.37 56.11
C ASP A 149 6.71 -6.39 57.22
N GLY A 150 7.06 -7.64 56.88
CA GLY A 150 7.49 -8.63 57.87
C GLY A 150 8.73 -8.19 58.66
N SER A 151 9.70 -7.55 58.00
CA SER A 151 10.89 -7.00 58.65
C SER A 151 10.55 -5.83 59.57
N LYS A 152 9.68 -4.91 59.15
CA LYS A 152 9.15 -3.82 59.99
C LYS A 152 8.44 -4.37 61.24
N MET A 153 7.57 -5.37 61.06
CA MET A 153 6.84 -6.01 62.16
C MET A 153 7.79 -6.64 63.18
N LYS A 154 8.82 -7.37 62.73
CA LYS A 154 9.83 -7.94 63.63
C LYS A 154 10.57 -6.86 64.43
N LYS A 155 10.97 -5.76 63.78
CA LYS A 155 11.59 -4.60 64.47
C LYS A 155 10.64 -3.99 65.50
N LEU A 156 9.36 -3.81 65.15
CA LEU A 156 8.35 -3.26 66.06
C LEU A 156 8.14 -4.16 67.28
N VAL A 157 7.99 -5.47 67.10
CA VAL A 157 7.84 -6.43 68.20
C VAL A 157 9.08 -6.44 69.11
N LEU A 158 10.28 -6.40 68.53
CA LEU A 158 11.53 -6.32 69.31
C LEU A 158 11.57 -5.05 70.18
N LEU A 159 11.19 -3.90 69.62
CA LEU A 159 11.10 -2.64 70.38
C LEU A 159 10.08 -2.74 71.52
N MET A 160 8.92 -3.36 71.27
CA MET A 160 7.88 -3.57 72.30
C MET A 160 8.37 -4.46 73.44
N ILE A 161 9.09 -5.55 73.13
CA ILE A 161 9.67 -6.45 74.15
C ILE A 161 10.72 -5.70 74.99
N ILE A 162 11.62 -4.96 74.35
CA ILE A 162 12.65 -4.17 75.05
C ILE A 162 11.99 -3.15 75.99
N ALA A 163 10.97 -2.43 75.52
CA ALA A 163 10.25 -1.45 76.34
C ALA A 163 9.56 -2.10 77.55
N TRP A 164 8.95 -3.28 77.38
CA TRP A 164 8.32 -4.03 78.47
C TRP A 164 9.33 -4.46 79.54
N VAL A 165 10.50 -4.97 79.13
CA VAL A 165 11.58 -5.35 80.06
C VAL A 165 12.06 -4.14 80.85
N VAL A 166 12.35 -3.00 80.20
CA VAL A 166 12.80 -1.77 80.88
C VAL A 166 11.76 -1.30 81.89
N PHE A 167 10.47 -1.26 81.54
CA PHE A 167 9.40 -0.84 82.46
C PHE A 167 9.25 -1.76 83.68
N ARG A 168 9.52 -3.08 83.51
CA ARG A 168 9.42 -4.07 84.58
C ARG A 168 10.57 -3.98 85.59
N PHE A 169 11.78 -3.61 85.14
CA PHE A 169 12.99 -3.56 85.97
C PHE A 169 13.25 -2.20 86.63
N PHE A 170 12.74 -1.11 86.08
CA PHE A 170 12.92 0.25 86.61
C PHE A 170 11.70 0.76 87.42
N LYS A 171 10.86 -0.16 87.92
CA LYS A 171 9.69 0.10 88.76
C LYS A 171 9.72 -0.80 89.99
#